data_AF-A0A7D4QGY5-F1
#
_entry.id   AF-A0A7D4QGY5-F1
#
_cell.length_a   1.000
_cell.length_b   1.000
_cell.length_c   1.000
_cell.angle_alpha   90.00
_cell.angle_beta   90.00
_cell.angle_gamma   90.00
#
_symmetry.space_group_name_H-M   'P 1'
#
loop_
_entity.id
_entity.type
_entity.pdbx_description
1 polymer ?
#
loop_
_entity_poly.entity_id
_entity_poly.type
_entity_poly.pdbx_seq_one_letter_code
_entity_poly.pdbx_strand_id
1 'polypeptide(L)'
;MKRSVKAIIICIIWAILIIWDHYIDKYLGGLVHFISICAILVLTVLILINIVKEFINIYKCRRHLSWSVFAPLMLYLSVPFLGGLIDPAKLESTVVMRGCYEGTQNQAYLFFRADNTFELNWTGVFFYDKWYTGSWKKSKDTIVLQYNGDTVKALGDKVIIRDGYFKPVGKHADTVKYHKPMFYLGYCKGEN
;
A
#
# COMPACT_ATOMS: atom_id res chain seq x y z
N MET A 1 27.05 -22.36 0.27
CA MET A 1 26.63 -21.08 0.87
C MET A 1 26.58 -21.21 2.38
N LYS A 2 27.31 -20.38 3.15
CA LYS A 2 27.27 -20.44 4.63
C LYS A 2 25.81 -20.24 5.10
N ARG A 3 25.33 -21.01 6.07
CA ARG A 3 23.91 -21.01 6.52
C ARG A 3 23.40 -19.60 6.85
N SER A 4 24.27 -18.79 7.46
CA SER A 4 24.02 -17.38 7.74
C SER A 4 23.75 -16.54 6.49
N VAL A 5 24.47 -16.79 5.39
CA VAL A 5 24.23 -16.09 4.11
C VAL A 5 22.84 -16.42 3.56
N LYS A 6 22.41 -17.68 3.67
CA LYS A 6 21.06 -18.09 3.27
C LYS A 6 19.99 -17.37 4.10
N ALA A 7 20.17 -17.34 5.43
CA ALA A 7 19.23 -16.67 6.33
C ALA A 7 19.13 -15.18 6.02
N ILE A 8 20.27 -14.52 5.80
CA ILE A 8 20.34 -13.11 5.41
C ILE A 8 19.55 -12.85 4.12
N ILE A 9 19.80 -13.62 3.05
CA ILE A 9 19.12 -13.43 1.76
C ILE A 9 17.61 -13.58 1.91
N ILE A 10 17.14 -14.65 2.55
CA ILE A 10 15.71 -14.90 2.75
C ILE A 10 15.06 -13.77 3.55
N CYS A 11 15.69 -13.36 4.65
CA CYS A 11 15.16 -12.30 5.51
C CYS A 11 15.14 -10.94 4.79
N ILE A 12 16.18 -10.60 4.03
CA ILE A 12 16.22 -9.34 3.26
C ILE A 12 15.11 -9.31 2.22
N ILE A 13 14.97 -10.38 1.42
CA ILE A 13 13.93 -10.44 0.38
C ILE A 13 12.54 -10.34 1.03
N TRP A 14 12.29 -11.11 2.09
CA TRP A 14 11.02 -11.06 2.80
C TRP A 14 10.73 -9.67 3.38
N ALA A 15 11.72 -9.04 4.01
CA ALA A 15 11.58 -7.71 4.60
C ALA A 15 11.31 -6.64 3.53
N ILE A 16 12.03 -6.67 2.40
CA ILE A 16 11.78 -5.75 1.28
C ILE A 16 10.34 -5.92 0.78
N LEU A 17 9.89 -7.15 0.54
CA LEU A 17 8.54 -7.39 0.04
C LEU A 17 7.47 -6.86 1.01
N ILE A 18 7.60 -7.11 2.31
CA ILE A 18 6.65 -6.62 3.32
C ILE A 18 6.67 -5.09 3.44
N ILE A 19 7.85 -4.49 3.51
CA ILE A 19 7.99 -3.02 3.68
C ILE A 19 7.39 -2.28 2.49
N TRP A 20 7.52 -2.83 1.28
CA TRP A 20 7.08 -2.21 0.05
C TRP A 20 5.74 -2.74 -0.49
N ASP A 21 5.06 -3.64 0.21
CA ASP A 21 3.83 -4.30 -0.25
C ASP A 21 2.75 -3.28 -0.65
N HIS A 22 2.52 -2.29 0.22
CA HIS A 22 1.60 -1.17 -0.06
C HIS A 22 1.92 -0.43 -1.37
N TYR A 23 3.19 -0.25 -1.68
CA TYR A 23 3.62 0.44 -2.91
C TYR A 23 3.51 -0.46 -4.13
N ILE A 24 3.75 -1.75 -3.97
CA ILE A 24 3.53 -2.75 -5.02
C ILE A 24 2.04 -2.74 -5.39
N ASP A 25 1.14 -2.77 -4.42
CA ASP A 25 -0.30 -2.68 -4.67
C ASP A 25 -0.69 -1.35 -5.35
N LYS A 26 -0.21 -0.23 -4.80
CA LYS A 26 -0.53 1.13 -5.28
C LYS A 26 -0.10 1.43 -6.71
N TYR A 27 1.10 1.01 -7.11
CA TYR A 27 1.70 1.40 -8.39
C TYR A 27 1.73 0.29 -9.44
N LEU A 28 1.83 -0.97 -9.04
CA LEU A 28 1.90 -2.11 -9.97
C LEU A 28 0.58 -2.85 -10.01
N GLY A 29 -0.03 -3.08 -8.84
CA GLY A 29 -1.33 -3.72 -8.68
C GLY A 29 -1.48 -5.07 -9.39
N GLY A 30 -2.73 -5.53 -9.47
CA GLY A 30 -3.14 -6.67 -10.31
C GLY A 30 -2.30 -7.94 -10.09
N LEU A 31 -1.81 -8.52 -11.20
CA LEU A 31 -1.05 -9.77 -11.18
C LEU A 31 0.27 -9.64 -10.42
N VAL A 32 0.92 -8.47 -10.45
CA VAL A 32 2.22 -8.27 -9.77
C VAL A 32 2.03 -8.28 -8.26
N HIS A 33 1.00 -7.58 -7.76
CA HIS A 33 0.65 -7.62 -6.34
C HIS A 33 0.22 -9.03 -5.90
N PHE A 34 -0.53 -9.76 -6.72
CA PHE A 34 -0.85 -11.16 -6.43
C PHE A 34 0.42 -12.03 -6.29
N ILE A 35 1.38 -11.88 -7.22
CA ILE A 35 2.67 -12.59 -7.16
C ILE A 35 3.46 -12.20 -5.91
N SER A 36 3.48 -10.92 -5.51
CA SER A 36 4.20 -10.48 -4.30
C SER A 36 3.60 -11.10 -3.05
N ILE A 37 2.27 -11.13 -2.91
CA ILE A 37 1.59 -11.80 -1.80
C ILE A 37 1.96 -13.29 -1.75
N CYS A 38 1.89 -13.99 -2.89
CA CYS A 38 2.29 -15.40 -2.95
C CYS A 38 3.75 -15.61 -2.53
N ALA A 39 4.66 -14.73 -2.98
CA ALA A 39 6.07 -14.79 -2.61
C ALA A 39 6.28 -14.56 -1.10
N ILE A 40 5.59 -13.58 -0.51
CA ILE A 40 5.60 -13.32 0.94
C ILE A 40 5.14 -14.57 1.71
N LEU A 41 4.05 -15.21 1.28
CA LEU A 41 3.54 -16.43 1.93
C LEU A 41 4.55 -17.58 1.87
N VAL A 42 5.12 -17.85 0.70
CA VAL A 42 6.13 -18.91 0.53
C VAL A 42 7.37 -18.63 1.39
N LEU A 43 7.87 -17.40 1.39
CA LEU A 43 9.02 -17.01 2.21
C LEU A 43 8.72 -17.11 3.71
N THR A 44 7.49 -16.79 4.13
CA THR A 44 7.05 -16.95 5.53
C THR A 44 7.09 -18.42 5.96
N VAL A 45 6.54 -19.32 5.14
CA VAL A 45 6.61 -20.77 5.39
C VAL A 45 8.06 -21.26 5.42
N LEU A 46 8.91 -20.78 4.51
CA LEU A 46 10.34 -21.11 4.50
C LEU A 46 11.05 -20.63 5.77
N ILE A 47 10.74 -19.44 6.27
CA ILE A 47 11.27 -18.91 7.53
C ILE A 47 10.87 -19.83 8.69
N LEU A 48 9.59 -20.20 8.81
CA LEU A 48 9.11 -21.09 9.87
C LEU A 48 9.79 -22.46 9.83
N ILE A 49 9.93 -23.08 8.64
CA ILE A 49 10.64 -24.35 8.48
C ILE A 49 12.11 -24.21 8.90
N ASN A 50 12.77 -23.12 8.53
CA ASN A 50 14.17 -22.90 8.89
C ASN A 50 14.36 -22.62 10.39
N ILE A 51 13.42 -21.95 11.05
CA ILE A 51 13.43 -21.77 12.51
C ILE A 51 13.47 -23.14 13.21
N VAL A 52 12.58 -24.07 12.83
CA VAL A 52 12.55 -25.42 13.40
C VAL A 52 13.87 -26.17 13.15
N LYS A 53 14.41 -26.07 11.93
CA LYS A 53 15.70 -26.69 11.59
C LYS A 53 16.85 -26.13 12.43
N GLU A 54 16.89 -24.82 12.66
CA GLU A 54 17.94 -24.19 13.47
C GLU A 54 17.80 -24.55 14.95
N PHE A 55 16.59 -24.67 15.50
CA PHE A 55 16.38 -25.20 16.85
C PHE A 55 16.92 -26.63 17.00
N ILE A 56 16.61 -27.52 16.04
CA ILE A 56 17.13 -28.89 16.03
C ILE A 56 18.67 -28.89 15.96
N ASN A 57 19.24 -28.02 15.13
CA ASN A 57 20.68 -27.89 14.95
C ASN A 57 21.37 -27.40 16.24
N ILE A 58 20.82 -26.38 16.90
CA ILE A 58 21.30 -25.89 18.20
C ILE A 58 21.25 -27.00 19.26
N TYR A 59 20.15 -27.75 19.32
CA TYR A 59 20.01 -28.86 20.27
C TYR A 59 21.05 -29.96 20.06
N LYS A 60 21.36 -30.30 18.80
CA LYS A 60 22.40 -31.28 18.43
C LYS A 60 23.81 -30.76 18.73
N CYS A 61 24.06 -29.47 18.52
CA CYS A 61 25.37 -28.84 18.73
C CYS A 61 25.57 -28.22 20.13
N ARG A 62 24.71 -28.58 21.11
CA ARG A 62 24.70 -27.96 22.46
C ARG A 62 26.03 -27.95 23.22
N ARG A 63 26.96 -28.85 22.88
CA ARG A 63 28.29 -28.93 23.53
C ARG A 63 29.31 -27.92 23.00
N HIS A 64 29.10 -27.39 21.80
CA HIS A 64 29.99 -26.42 21.14
C HIS A 64 29.18 -25.29 20.51
N LEU A 65 28.49 -24.55 21.37
CA LEU A 65 27.70 -23.40 20.97
C LEU A 65 28.64 -22.25 20.59
N SER A 66 28.56 -21.80 19.35
CA SER A 66 29.22 -20.58 18.89
C SER A 66 28.19 -19.63 18.28
N TRP A 67 28.53 -18.35 18.21
CA TRP A 67 27.63 -17.31 17.68
C TRP A 67 27.13 -17.62 16.27
N SER A 68 27.96 -18.27 15.45
CA SER A 68 27.61 -18.65 14.08
C SER A 68 26.46 -19.67 13.99
N VAL A 69 26.22 -20.43 15.06
CA VAL A 69 25.11 -21.39 15.18
C VAL A 69 23.80 -20.69 15.55
N PHE A 70 23.86 -19.64 16.38
CA PHE A 70 22.68 -18.89 16.82
C PHE A 70 22.25 -17.78 15.86
N ALA A 71 23.19 -17.15 15.17
CA ALA A 71 22.91 -15.98 14.32
C ALA A 71 21.78 -16.20 13.30
N PRO A 72 21.70 -17.34 12.57
CA PRO A 72 20.58 -17.59 11.66
C PRO A 72 19.21 -17.64 12.35
N LEU A 73 19.12 -18.27 13.52
CA LEU A 73 17.88 -18.33 14.29
C LEU A 73 17.42 -16.94 14.73
N MET A 74 18.35 -16.13 15.26
CA MET A 74 18.04 -14.77 15.70
C MET A 74 17.53 -13.91 14.54
N LEU A 75 18.14 -14.04 13.35
CA LEU A 75 17.66 -13.33 12.15
C LEU A 75 16.21 -13.71 11.81
N TYR A 76 15.91 -15.00 11.70
CA TYR A 76 14.55 -15.46 11.37
C TYR A 76 13.50 -15.04 12.40
N LEU A 77 13.86 -14.99 13.69
CA LEU A 77 12.95 -14.53 14.75
C LEU A 77 12.77 -13.01 14.73
N SER A 78 13.80 -12.24 14.36
CA SER A 78 13.76 -10.78 14.35
C SER A 78 13.05 -10.19 13.13
N VAL A 79 13.12 -10.85 11.96
CA VAL A 79 12.67 -10.25 10.70
C VAL A 79 11.20 -9.82 10.68
N PRO A 80 10.23 -10.55 11.30
CA PRO A 80 8.83 -10.12 11.30
C PRO A 80 8.60 -8.79 12.01
N PHE A 81 9.47 -8.43 12.96
CA PHE A 81 9.39 -7.19 13.70
C PHE A 81 10.00 -6.00 12.95
N LEU A 82 10.83 -6.24 11.92
CA LEU A 82 11.44 -5.17 11.12
C LEU A 82 10.42 -4.40 10.28
N GLY A 83 9.34 -5.06 9.83
CA GLY A 83 8.31 -4.43 9.01
C GLY A 83 7.61 -3.24 9.69
N GLY A 84 7.54 -3.22 11.02
CA GLY A 84 6.95 -2.11 11.78
C GLY A 84 7.92 -0.96 12.10
N LEU A 85 9.23 -1.14 11.89
CA LEU A 85 10.24 -0.12 12.19
C LEU A 85 10.43 0.87 11.05
N ILE A 86 10.17 0.42 9.82
CA ILE A 86 10.32 1.23 8.61
C ILE A 86 8.93 1.57 8.14
N ASP A 87 8.59 2.86 8.22
CA ASP A 87 7.34 3.40 7.68
C ASP A 87 7.68 4.17 6.39
N PRO A 88 7.51 3.56 5.20
CA PRO A 88 7.83 4.24 3.97
C PRO A 88 6.86 5.38 3.66
N ALA A 89 5.69 5.46 4.32
CA ALA A 89 4.77 6.60 4.14
C ALA A 89 5.41 7.93 4.55
N LYS A 90 6.43 7.91 5.42
CA LYS A 90 7.25 9.09 5.76
C LYS A 90 8.09 9.62 4.61
N LEU A 91 8.34 8.81 3.57
CA LEU A 91 9.03 9.22 2.36
C LEU A 91 8.09 9.93 1.37
N GLU A 92 6.78 9.85 1.59
CA GLU A 92 5.82 10.48 0.70
C GLU A 92 5.64 11.98 1.02
N SER A 93 5.35 12.73 -0.04
CA SER A 93 5.05 14.16 0.05
C SER A 93 3.81 14.43 0.92
N THR A 94 3.83 15.53 1.68
CA THR A 94 2.75 15.87 2.62
C THR A 94 1.42 16.08 1.93
N VAL A 95 0.33 15.55 2.51
CA VAL A 95 -1.04 15.73 2.03
C VAL A 95 -1.52 17.16 2.32
N VAL A 96 -1.79 17.95 1.29
CA VAL A 96 -2.27 19.34 1.39
C VAL A 96 -3.78 19.45 1.33
N MET A 97 -4.45 18.48 0.74
CA MET A 97 -5.90 18.44 0.61
C MET A 97 -6.35 16.99 0.47
N ARG A 98 -7.53 16.69 1.00
CA ARG A 98 -8.07 15.33 1.02
C ARG A 98 -9.56 15.35 0.76
N GLY A 99 -10.05 14.28 0.18
CA GLY A 99 -11.46 13.99 0.05
C GLY A 99 -11.78 12.58 0.50
N CYS A 100 -13.02 12.38 0.91
CA CYS A 100 -13.55 11.08 1.21
C CYS A 100 -14.86 10.86 0.47
N TYR A 101 -15.09 9.63 0.06
CA TYR A 101 -16.38 9.12 -0.33
C TYR A 101 -16.69 7.91 0.56
N GLU A 102 -17.87 7.90 1.16
CA GLU A 102 -18.40 6.76 1.89
C GLU A 102 -19.71 6.38 1.20
N GLY A 103 -19.84 5.12 0.79
CA GLY A 103 -21.10 4.46 0.46
C GLY A 103 -21.32 3.22 1.35
N THR A 104 -22.49 2.58 1.24
CA THR A 104 -22.85 1.41 2.07
C THR A 104 -21.95 0.18 1.83
N GLN A 105 -21.41 0.04 0.62
CA GLN A 105 -20.63 -1.11 0.18
C GLN A 105 -19.27 -0.73 -0.41
N ASN A 106 -18.93 0.56 -0.38
CA ASN A 106 -17.71 1.08 -0.96
C ASN A 106 -17.26 2.35 -0.24
N GLN A 107 -15.97 2.58 -0.20
CA GLN A 107 -15.38 3.80 0.33
C GLN A 107 -14.20 4.18 -0.55
N ALA A 108 -13.90 5.47 -0.64
CA ALA A 108 -12.73 5.92 -1.35
C ALA A 108 -12.06 7.11 -0.66
N TYR A 109 -10.74 7.07 -0.62
CA TYR A 109 -9.88 8.11 -0.07
C TYR A 109 -9.19 8.81 -1.24
N LEU A 110 -9.24 10.13 -1.26
CA LEU A 110 -8.57 10.97 -2.26
C LEU A 110 -7.57 11.85 -1.54
N PHE A 111 -6.29 11.76 -1.89
CA PHE A 111 -5.24 12.60 -1.32
C PHE A 111 -4.54 13.39 -2.42
N PHE A 112 -4.39 14.69 -2.16
CA PHE A 112 -3.62 15.63 -2.96
C PHE A 112 -2.38 16.01 -2.17
N ARG A 113 -1.20 15.81 -2.76
CA ARG A 113 0.10 16.02 -2.12
C ARG A 113 0.79 17.29 -2.60
N ALA A 114 1.68 17.82 -1.77
CA ALA A 114 2.36 19.11 -1.98
C ALA A 114 3.26 19.15 -3.23
N ASP A 115 3.69 17.99 -3.70
CA ASP A 115 4.50 17.79 -4.91
C ASP A 115 3.65 17.72 -6.19
N ASN A 116 2.37 18.10 -6.10
CA ASN A 116 1.40 18.04 -7.18
C ASN A 116 1.06 16.63 -7.66
N THR A 117 1.30 15.60 -6.84
CA THR A 117 0.78 14.24 -7.08
C THR A 117 -0.54 14.02 -6.36
N PHE A 118 -1.40 13.17 -6.91
CA PHE A 118 -2.61 12.72 -6.24
C PHE A 118 -2.70 11.20 -6.26
N GLU A 119 -3.42 10.68 -5.29
CA GLU A 119 -3.78 9.28 -5.19
C GLU A 119 -5.22 9.15 -4.75
N LEU A 120 -5.89 8.14 -5.30
CA LEU A 120 -7.22 7.73 -4.92
C LEU A 120 -7.18 6.23 -4.68
N ASN A 121 -7.47 5.80 -3.46
CA ASN A 121 -7.77 4.40 -3.16
C ASN A 121 -9.29 4.25 -3.16
N TRP A 122 -9.79 3.29 -3.94
CA TRP A 122 -11.19 2.88 -3.94
C TRP A 122 -11.30 1.45 -3.43
N THR A 123 -11.92 1.28 -2.26
CA THR A 123 -12.26 -0.05 -1.74
C THR A 123 -13.75 -0.34 -1.82
N GLY A 124 -14.12 -1.61 -1.93
CA GLY A 124 -15.50 -2.05 -1.98
C GLY A 124 -15.70 -3.49 -1.54
N VAL A 125 -16.96 -3.94 -1.61
CA VAL A 125 -17.34 -5.33 -1.36
C VAL A 125 -16.56 -6.30 -2.25
N PHE A 126 -16.43 -7.55 -1.77
CA PHE A 126 -15.68 -8.63 -2.43
C PHE A 126 -14.19 -8.34 -2.64
N PHE A 127 -13.54 -7.68 -1.67
CA PHE A 127 -12.11 -7.37 -1.71
C PHE A 127 -11.71 -6.53 -2.93
N TYR A 128 -12.64 -5.75 -3.47
CA TYR A 128 -12.29 -4.76 -4.48
C TYR A 128 -11.42 -3.69 -3.82
N ASP A 129 -10.17 -3.59 -4.28
CA ASP A 129 -9.24 -2.53 -3.90
C ASP A 129 -8.55 -2.06 -5.18
N LYS A 130 -8.62 -0.76 -5.46
CA LYS A 130 -8.00 -0.19 -6.65
C LYS A 130 -7.46 1.20 -6.37
N TRP A 131 -6.20 1.36 -6.75
CA TRP A 131 -5.50 2.62 -6.74
C TRP A 131 -5.58 3.33 -8.08
N TYR A 132 -5.72 4.65 -8.01
CA TYR A 132 -5.61 5.57 -9.12
C TYR A 132 -4.61 6.64 -8.71
N THR A 133 -3.59 6.86 -9.52
CA THR A 133 -2.54 7.86 -9.23
C THR A 133 -2.37 8.80 -10.41
N GLY A 134 -1.78 9.95 -10.15
CA GLY A 134 -1.53 10.93 -11.19
C GLY A 134 -0.96 12.23 -10.65
N SER A 135 -1.02 13.27 -11.49
CA SER A 135 -0.69 14.63 -11.10
C SER A 135 -1.93 15.52 -11.06
N TRP A 136 -1.89 16.58 -10.28
CA TRP A 136 -2.97 17.54 -10.18
C TRP A 136 -2.46 18.98 -10.28
N LYS A 137 -3.33 19.88 -10.71
CA LYS A 137 -3.08 21.33 -10.67
C LYS A 137 -4.33 22.03 -10.20
N LYS A 138 -4.17 23.01 -9.31
CA LYS A 138 -5.27 23.84 -8.82
C LYS A 138 -5.16 25.27 -9.35
N SER A 139 -6.29 25.79 -9.82
CA SER A 139 -6.48 27.19 -10.18
C SER A 139 -7.78 27.67 -9.55
N LYS A 140 -7.67 28.56 -8.55
CA LYS A 140 -8.78 28.98 -7.67
C LYS A 140 -9.47 27.73 -7.08
N ASP A 141 -10.76 27.56 -7.34
CA ASP A 141 -11.56 26.44 -6.84
C ASP A 141 -11.57 25.24 -7.79
N THR A 142 -10.90 25.34 -8.94
CA THR A 142 -10.85 24.26 -9.93
C THR A 142 -9.59 23.44 -9.76
N ILE A 143 -9.72 22.11 -9.77
CA ILE A 143 -8.62 21.16 -9.81
C ILE A 143 -8.71 20.38 -11.12
N VAL A 144 -7.59 20.27 -11.82
CA VAL A 144 -7.42 19.40 -12.99
C VAL A 144 -6.60 18.20 -12.56
N LEU A 145 -7.06 17.01 -12.95
CA LEU A 145 -6.45 15.72 -12.65
C LEU A 145 -5.90 15.12 -13.94
N GLN A 146 -4.66 14.63 -13.88
CA GLN A 146 -4.03 13.89 -14.96
C GLN A 146 -3.64 12.51 -14.42
N TYR A 147 -4.42 11.49 -14.81
CA TYR A 147 -4.22 10.11 -14.36
C TYR A 147 -3.03 9.47 -15.09
N ASN A 148 -2.27 8.64 -14.38
CA ASN A 148 -1.22 7.81 -14.96
C ASN A 148 -1.77 6.59 -15.71
N GLY A 149 -3.04 6.22 -15.45
CA GLY A 149 -3.72 5.10 -16.07
C GLY A 149 -5.22 5.36 -16.18
N ASP A 150 -6.04 4.43 -15.68
CA ASP A 150 -7.49 4.55 -15.75
C ASP A 150 -8.01 5.81 -15.06
N THR A 151 -9.06 6.40 -15.63
CA THR A 151 -9.76 7.55 -15.04
C THR A 151 -10.95 7.09 -14.21
N VAL A 152 -11.14 7.69 -13.04
CA VAL A 152 -12.31 7.42 -12.19
C VAL A 152 -13.51 8.21 -12.72
N LYS A 153 -14.48 7.52 -13.34
CA LYS A 153 -15.67 8.16 -13.94
C LYS A 153 -16.48 9.03 -12.98
N ALA A 154 -16.48 8.70 -11.68
CA ALA A 154 -17.20 9.47 -10.66
C ALA A 154 -16.53 10.82 -10.32
N LEU A 155 -15.22 10.95 -10.56
CA LEU A 155 -14.44 12.17 -10.28
C LEU A 155 -14.08 12.92 -11.58
N GLY A 156 -13.89 12.19 -12.67
CA GLY A 156 -13.44 12.71 -13.96
C GLY A 156 -12.01 13.25 -13.89
N ASP A 157 -11.69 14.10 -14.88
CA ASP A 157 -10.40 14.77 -15.08
C ASP A 157 -10.39 16.21 -14.57
N LYS A 158 -11.53 16.74 -14.12
CA LYS A 158 -11.65 18.10 -13.62
C LYS A 158 -12.78 18.20 -12.60
N VAL A 159 -12.47 18.81 -11.46
CA VAL A 159 -13.41 19.04 -10.37
C VAL A 159 -13.40 20.50 -9.92
N ILE A 160 -14.53 20.98 -9.42
CA ILE A 160 -14.65 22.27 -8.74
C ILE A 160 -14.94 22.00 -7.27
N ILE A 161 -14.16 22.60 -6.38
CA ILE A 161 -14.43 22.59 -4.94
C ILE A 161 -15.59 23.55 -4.69
N ARG A 162 -16.75 23.02 -4.29
CA ARG A 162 -17.92 23.86 -3.98
C ARG A 162 -18.79 23.18 -2.93
N ASP A 163 -19.26 23.98 -1.97
CA ASP A 163 -20.15 23.54 -0.88
C ASP A 163 -19.56 22.40 -0.04
N GLY A 164 -18.23 22.33 0.07
CA GLY A 164 -17.54 21.25 0.78
C GLY A 164 -17.38 19.94 -0.02
N TYR A 165 -17.62 19.95 -1.33
CA TYR A 165 -17.49 18.77 -2.20
C TYR A 165 -16.59 19.00 -3.40
N PHE A 166 -16.05 17.92 -3.95
CA PHE A 166 -15.41 17.88 -5.27
C PHE A 166 -16.49 17.60 -6.32
N LYS A 167 -16.98 18.65 -6.99
CA LYS A 167 -17.99 18.54 -8.04
C LYS A 167 -17.34 18.25 -9.38
N PRO A 168 -17.56 17.07 -9.99
CA PRO A 168 -16.96 16.74 -11.27
C PRO A 168 -17.59 17.59 -12.40
N VAL A 169 -16.74 18.22 -13.19
CA VAL A 169 -17.12 19.06 -14.35
C VAL A 169 -16.31 18.73 -15.61
N GLY A 170 -15.41 17.75 -15.52
CA GLY A 170 -14.57 17.30 -16.61
C GLY A 170 -15.32 16.46 -17.65
N LYS A 171 -14.77 16.35 -18.85
CA LYS A 171 -15.37 15.57 -19.94
C LYS A 171 -15.37 14.07 -19.66
N HIS A 172 -14.46 13.60 -18.79
CA HIS A 172 -14.34 12.20 -18.43
C HIS A 172 -15.20 11.84 -17.21
N ALA A 173 -15.97 12.78 -16.67
CA ALA A 173 -16.95 12.53 -15.63
C ALA A 173 -18.25 11.97 -16.22
N ASP A 174 -18.74 10.87 -15.65
CA ASP A 174 -20.06 10.32 -15.98
C ASP A 174 -21.12 10.95 -15.06
N THR A 175 -21.49 12.20 -15.38
CA THR A 175 -22.47 12.96 -14.58
C THR A 175 -23.89 12.44 -14.72
N VAL A 176 -24.17 11.57 -15.70
CA VAL A 176 -25.48 10.92 -15.86
C VAL A 176 -25.64 9.83 -14.80
N LYS A 177 -24.62 8.96 -14.66
CA LYS A 177 -24.62 7.92 -13.62
C LYS A 177 -24.37 8.51 -12.23
N TYR A 178 -23.45 9.47 -12.12
CA TYR A 178 -23.03 10.09 -10.87
C TYR A 178 -23.52 11.55 -10.80
N HIS A 179 -24.83 11.72 -10.73
CA HIS A 179 -25.49 13.03 -10.73
C HIS A 179 -25.21 13.88 -9.48
N LYS A 180 -24.70 13.28 -8.39
CA LYS A 180 -24.29 13.98 -7.16
C LYS A 180 -22.79 13.84 -6.95
N PRO A 181 -22.12 14.88 -6.42
CA PRO A 181 -20.71 14.77 -6.05
C PRO A 181 -20.53 13.73 -4.95
N MET A 182 -19.73 12.70 -5.23
CA MET A 182 -19.48 11.61 -4.29
C MET A 182 -18.45 12.00 -3.22
N PHE A 183 -17.42 12.75 -3.61
CA PHE A 183 -16.31 13.09 -2.73
C PHE A 183 -16.58 14.40 -1.99
N TYR A 184 -16.64 14.34 -0.67
CA TYR A 184 -16.63 15.53 0.18
C TYR A 184 -15.21 15.85 0.64
N LEU A 185 -14.97 17.12 0.96
CA LEU A 185 -13.69 17.63 1.42
C LEU A 185 -13.46 17.24 2.89
N GLY A 186 -12.29 16.68 3.19
CA GLY A 186 -11.90 16.31 4.55
C GLY A 186 -11.76 14.80 4.76
N TYR A 187 -11.73 14.42 6.03
CA TYR A 187 -11.58 13.04 6.48
C TYR A 187 -12.90 12.28 6.38
N CYS A 188 -12.81 10.97 6.21
CA CYS A 188 -13.98 10.10 6.33
C CYS A 188 -14.61 10.24 7.71
N LYS A 189 -15.94 10.32 7.76
CA LYS A 189 -16.68 10.63 8.98
C LYS A 189 -17.19 9.38 9.70
N GLY A 190 -17.19 8.22 9.02
CA GLY A 190 -17.78 6.98 9.54
C GLY A 190 -19.30 7.07 9.66
N GLU A 191 -19.95 7.85 8.80
CA GLU A 191 -21.40 8.12 8.86
C GLU A 191 -22.25 7.10 8.09
N ASN A 192 -21.64 6.01 7.59
CA ASN A 192 -22.30 4.96 6.80
C ASN A 192 -22.34 3.60 7.47
#